data_AF-U4VD40-F1
#
_entry.id   AF-U4VD40-F1
#
_cell.length_a   1.000
_cell.length_b   1.000
_cell.length_c   1.000
_cell.angle_alpha   90.00
_cell.angle_beta   90.00
_cell.angle_gamma   90.00
#
_symmetry.space_group_name_H-M   'P 1'
#
loop_
_entity.id
_entity.type
_entity.pdbx_description
1 polymer ?
#
loop_
_entity_poly.entity_id
_entity_poly.type
_entity_poly.pdbx_seq_one_letter_code
_entity_poly.pdbx_strand_id
1 'polypeptide(L)'
;MAPKRCGQLAGIRLIPAEENVRRLKCAIAARADKDLLLIARTDAMPAAGAEEAIRRAKMYQDTGVDLVFVDGIKTIAEIETVARHVEGPKVVSIVDGNETVALTAANLEQMGFNVVFYALSTLFSAVKAVSDTLSVLKRDGTPKARAGDMITYQQYCDIVDLKKFQDLDEEYGWS
;
A
#
# COMPACT_ATOMS: atom_id res chain seq x y z
N MET A 1 -2.11 2.74 22.70
CA MET A 1 -3.40 2.14 22.33
C MET A 1 -3.19 1.08 21.26
N ALA A 2 -3.64 -0.15 21.54
CA ALA A 2 -3.80 -1.24 20.60
C ALA A 2 -5.18 -1.88 20.89
N PRO A 3 -5.90 -2.39 19.88
CA PRO A 3 -5.55 -2.42 18.46
C PRO A 3 -5.76 -1.07 17.73
N LYS A 4 -4.96 -0.83 16.68
CA LYS A 4 -5.16 0.31 15.75
C LYS A 4 -6.34 0.02 14.82
N ARG A 5 -7.02 1.09 14.37
CA ARG A 5 -8.07 1.03 13.34
C ARG A 5 -7.49 1.42 11.98
N CYS A 6 -8.03 0.87 10.90
CA CYS A 6 -7.62 1.19 9.53
C CYS A 6 -7.88 2.69 9.24
N GLY A 7 -6.94 3.34 8.55
CA GLY A 7 -7.00 4.77 8.19
C GLY A 7 -8.17 5.16 7.28
N GLN A 8 -8.85 4.18 6.68
CA GLN A 8 -10.03 4.39 5.85
C GLN A 8 -11.36 4.32 6.63
N LEU A 9 -11.33 3.88 7.89
CA LEU A 9 -12.51 3.70 8.74
C LEU A 9 -12.76 4.91 9.65
N ALA A 10 -14.02 5.11 10.05
CA ALA A 10 -14.39 6.15 11.02
C ALA A 10 -13.86 5.84 12.44
N GLY A 11 -13.64 6.90 13.23
CA GLY A 11 -13.25 6.79 14.64
C GLY A 11 -11.80 6.37 14.87
N ILE A 12 -10.88 6.84 14.02
CA ILE A 12 -9.44 6.74 14.20
C ILE A 12 -9.04 7.52 15.46
N ARG A 13 -8.23 6.90 16.32
CA ARG A 13 -7.68 7.56 17.51
C ARG A 13 -6.19 7.79 17.32
N LEU A 14 -5.79 9.04 17.45
CA LEU A 14 -4.39 9.45 17.38
C LEU A 14 -3.76 9.40 18.78
N ILE A 15 -2.50 8.98 18.84
CA ILE A 15 -1.64 9.27 19.99
C ILE A 15 -1.13 10.72 19.88
N PRO A 16 -0.65 11.34 20.99
CA PRO A 16 0.05 12.61 20.91
C PRO A 16 1.20 12.58 19.89
N ALA A 17 1.40 13.67 19.16
CA ALA A 17 2.41 13.72 18.09
C ALA A 17 3.82 13.48 18.65
N GLU A 18 4.09 14.04 19.82
CA GLU A 18 5.34 13.98 20.58
C GLU A 18 5.63 12.54 21.03
N GLU A 19 4.58 11.75 21.32
CA GLU A 19 4.74 10.33 21.60
C GLU A 19 5.22 9.56 20.36
N ASN A 20 4.64 9.85 19.19
CA ASN A 20 5.09 9.22 17.95
C ASN A 20 6.51 9.66 17.57
N VAL A 21 6.88 10.93 17.77
CA VAL A 21 8.24 11.43 17.60
C VAL A 21 9.25 10.61 18.42
N ARG A 22 8.94 10.32 19.69
CA ARG A 22 9.81 9.45 20.53
C ARG A 22 9.94 8.04 19.96
N ARG A 23 8.87 7.46 19.42
CA ARG A 23 8.89 6.14 18.78
C ARG A 23 9.74 6.13 17.51
N LEU A 24 9.64 7.18 16.68
CA LEU A 24 10.43 7.32 15.47
C LEU A 24 11.92 7.46 15.80
N LYS A 25 12.28 8.31 16.76
CA LYS A 25 13.69 8.43 17.22
C LYS A 25 14.24 7.11 17.76
N CYS A 26 13.43 6.34 18.48
CA CYS A 26 13.80 5.00 18.94
C CYS A 26 14.03 4.03 17.76
N ALA A 27 13.14 4.03 16.75
CA ALA A 27 13.30 3.21 15.56
C ALA A 27 14.56 3.59 14.75
N ILE A 28 14.85 4.89 14.61
CA ILE A 28 16.07 5.38 13.95
C ILE A 28 17.33 4.92 14.70
N ALA A 29 17.36 5.05 16.03
CA ALA A 29 18.48 4.57 16.84
C ALA A 29 18.67 3.05 16.71
N ALA A 30 17.57 2.28 16.66
CA ALA A 30 17.61 0.82 16.52
C ALA A 30 17.98 0.34 15.10
N ARG A 31 17.71 1.15 14.07
CA ARG A 31 18.13 0.87 12.68
C ARG A 31 19.64 0.73 12.60
N ALA A 32 20.39 1.59 13.29
CA ALA A 32 21.85 1.69 13.17
C ALA A 32 22.28 1.86 11.69
N ASP A 33 23.20 1.02 11.21
CA ASP A 33 23.77 1.01 9.86
C ASP A 33 23.05 0.04 8.89
N LYS A 34 21.91 -0.53 9.30
CA LYS A 34 21.13 -1.43 8.43
C LYS A 34 20.51 -0.67 7.27
N ASP A 35 20.53 -1.30 6.09
CA ASP A 35 19.84 -0.83 4.88
C ASP A 35 18.32 -1.04 5.02
N LEU A 36 17.68 -0.17 5.81
CA LEU A 36 16.25 -0.18 6.10
C LEU A 36 15.65 1.22 5.98
N LEU A 37 14.56 1.33 5.22
CA LEU A 37 13.78 2.56 5.13
C LEU A 37 12.78 2.66 6.29
N LEU A 38 12.77 3.81 6.95
CA LEU A 38 11.82 4.19 7.98
C LEU A 38 10.85 5.23 7.41
N ILE A 39 9.59 4.82 7.30
CA ILE A 39 8.50 5.67 6.79
C ILE A 39 7.62 6.08 7.96
N ALA A 40 7.61 7.36 8.32
CA ALA A 40 6.73 7.85 9.38
C ALA A 40 5.31 8.09 8.85
N ARG A 41 4.38 7.29 9.34
CA ARG A 41 2.96 7.39 8.98
C ARG A 41 2.15 8.19 9.98
N THR A 42 1.26 9.04 9.48
CA THR A 42 0.19 9.70 10.25
C THR A 42 -1.18 9.39 9.66
N ASP A 43 -2.14 9.04 10.51
CA ASP A 43 -3.55 8.81 10.13
C ASP A 43 -4.41 10.06 10.43
N ALA A 44 -3.78 11.22 10.54
CA ALA A 44 -4.40 12.45 11.05
C ALA A 44 -5.30 13.16 10.05
N MET A 45 -5.14 12.92 8.73
CA MET A 45 -5.98 13.55 7.71
C MET A 45 -7.48 13.28 7.97
N PRO A 46 -7.95 12.03 8.05
CA PRO A 46 -9.35 11.73 8.35
C PRO A 46 -9.74 11.96 9.82
N ALA A 47 -8.78 12.03 10.75
CA ALA A 47 -9.05 12.08 12.18
C ALA A 47 -9.09 13.50 12.78
N ALA A 48 -8.31 14.42 12.20
CA ALA A 48 -8.09 15.77 12.73
C ALA A 48 -7.93 16.83 11.63
N GLY A 49 -8.04 16.47 10.35
CA GLY A 49 -7.96 17.38 9.21
C GLY A 49 -6.54 17.66 8.72
N ALA A 50 -6.45 18.40 7.62
CA ALA A 50 -5.22 18.64 6.89
C ALA A 50 -4.15 19.39 7.70
N GLU A 51 -4.54 20.42 8.45
CA GLU A 51 -3.59 21.25 9.23
C GLU A 51 -2.83 20.40 10.25
N GLU A 52 -3.53 19.59 11.05
CA GLU A 52 -2.91 18.71 12.04
C GLU A 52 -2.11 17.58 11.37
N ALA A 53 -2.56 17.07 10.22
CA ALA A 53 -1.83 16.07 9.46
C ALA A 53 -0.48 16.59 8.96
N ILE A 54 -0.46 17.80 8.40
CA ILE A 54 0.75 18.49 7.92
C ILE A 54 1.68 18.80 9.09
N ARG A 55 1.15 19.33 10.21
CA ARG A 55 1.94 19.61 11.42
C ARG A 55 2.65 18.35 11.91
N ARG A 56 1.94 17.22 11.99
CA ARG A 56 2.51 15.93 12.38
C ARG A 56 3.54 15.43 11.38
N ALA A 57 3.27 15.52 10.07
CA ALA A 57 4.21 15.10 9.05
C ALA A 57 5.55 15.84 9.19
N LYS A 58 5.51 17.17 9.35
CA LYS A 58 6.72 17.99 9.58
C LYS A 58 7.47 17.58 10.84
N MET A 59 6.76 17.44 11.97
CA MET A 59 7.38 16.96 13.22
C MET A 59 8.04 15.58 13.07
N TYR A 60 7.49 14.72 12.20
CA TYR A 60 8.05 13.40 11.95
C TYR A 60 9.27 13.49 11.05
N GLN A 61 9.29 14.38 10.04
CA GLN A 61 10.47 14.66 9.22
C GLN A 61 11.65 15.15 10.06
N ASP A 62 11.40 16.03 11.03
CA ASP A 62 12.42 16.56 11.94
C ASP A 62 13.12 15.48 12.79
N THR A 63 12.59 14.25 12.81
CA THR A 63 13.25 13.12 13.48
C THR A 63 14.37 12.49 12.66
N GLY A 64 14.43 12.74 11.35
CA GLY A 64 15.39 12.13 10.42
C GLY A 64 14.92 10.80 9.82
N VAL A 65 13.61 10.55 9.78
CA VAL A 65 13.04 9.44 8.98
C VAL A 65 13.25 9.67 7.50
N ASP A 66 13.33 8.58 6.73
CA ASP A 66 13.65 8.67 5.31
C ASP A 66 12.48 9.20 4.49
N LEU A 67 11.24 8.80 4.83
CA LEU A 67 10.02 9.32 4.20
C LEU A 67 8.90 9.57 5.22
N VAL A 68 7.92 10.38 4.81
CA VAL A 68 6.66 10.52 5.52
C VAL A 68 5.46 10.09 4.69
N PHE A 69 4.43 9.60 5.38
CA PHE A 69 3.20 9.13 4.77
C PHE A 69 1.99 9.70 5.51
N VAL A 70 1.27 10.61 4.86
CA VAL A 70 -0.04 11.09 5.34
C VAL A 70 -1.11 10.16 4.74
N ASP A 71 -1.70 9.32 5.58
CA ASP A 71 -2.71 8.34 5.14
C ASP A 71 -4.15 8.83 5.36
N GLY A 72 -5.08 8.17 4.68
CA GLY A 72 -6.51 8.43 4.78
C GLY A 72 -7.00 9.57 3.90
N ILE A 73 -6.20 9.99 2.92
CA ILE A 73 -6.58 10.98 1.90
C ILE A 73 -7.62 10.36 0.96
N LYS A 74 -8.66 11.15 0.60
CA LYS A 74 -9.77 10.69 -0.25
C LYS A 74 -10.07 11.61 -1.43
N THR A 75 -9.50 12.82 -1.45
CA THR A 75 -9.71 13.81 -2.51
C THR A 75 -8.40 14.25 -3.15
N ILE A 76 -8.45 14.74 -4.39
CA ILE A 76 -7.27 15.27 -5.07
C ILE A 76 -6.77 16.54 -4.36
N ALA A 77 -7.68 17.39 -3.89
CA ALA A 77 -7.34 18.61 -3.15
C ALA A 77 -6.53 18.34 -1.87
N GLU A 78 -6.82 17.25 -1.15
CA GLU A 78 -6.01 16.82 0.01
C GLU A 78 -4.62 16.35 -0.41
N ILE A 79 -4.49 15.62 -1.53
CA ILE A 79 -3.18 15.22 -2.08
C ILE A 79 -2.36 16.47 -2.43
N GLU A 80 -2.95 17.42 -3.15
CA GLU A 80 -2.29 18.69 -3.51
C GLU A 80 -1.89 19.49 -2.28
N THR A 81 -2.73 19.48 -1.24
CA THR A 81 -2.44 20.15 0.03
C THR A 81 -1.23 19.53 0.71
N VAL A 82 -1.13 18.20 0.76
CA VAL A 82 0.05 17.49 1.30
C VAL A 82 1.27 17.77 0.42
N ALA A 83 1.14 17.68 -0.90
CA ALA A 83 2.20 17.94 -1.86
C ALA A 83 2.84 19.32 -1.66
N ARG A 84 2.01 20.35 -1.45
CA ARG A 84 2.44 21.74 -1.30
C ARG A 84 3.13 22.03 0.04
N HIS A 85 2.72 21.36 1.13
CA HIS A 85 3.15 21.74 2.47
C HIS A 85 4.07 20.73 3.15
N VAL A 86 4.21 19.51 2.62
CA VAL A 86 5.11 18.48 3.11
C VAL A 86 6.26 18.33 2.11
N GLU A 87 7.39 18.91 2.46
CA GLU A 87 8.60 18.92 1.63
C GLU A 87 9.34 17.58 1.68
N GLY A 88 10.36 17.37 0.86
CA GLY A 88 11.19 16.15 0.92
C GLY A 88 10.46 14.85 0.58
N PRO A 89 11.10 13.69 0.88
CA PRO A 89 10.59 12.40 0.45
C PRO A 89 9.28 12.01 1.12
N LYS A 90 8.27 11.68 0.30
CA LYS A 90 6.93 11.38 0.80
C LYS A 90 6.21 10.32 -0.01
N VAL A 91 5.30 9.65 0.68
CA VAL A 91 4.48 8.55 0.18
C VAL A 91 3.03 8.98 0.11
N VAL A 92 2.34 8.50 -0.91
CA VAL A 92 0.88 8.58 -1.04
C VAL A 92 0.31 7.17 -1.21
N SER A 93 -0.88 6.93 -0.67
CA SER A 93 -1.64 5.72 -0.97
C SER A 93 -2.85 6.09 -1.80
N ILE A 94 -3.03 5.36 -2.91
CA ILE A 94 -4.25 5.42 -3.71
C ILE A 94 -5.10 4.22 -3.32
N VAL A 95 -6.36 4.49 -3.00
CA VAL A 95 -7.34 3.46 -2.62
C VAL A 95 -8.49 3.52 -3.60
N ASP A 96 -8.82 2.38 -4.20
CA ASP A 96 -9.91 2.27 -5.17
C ASP A 96 -11.25 2.70 -4.55
N GLY A 97 -12.08 3.40 -5.33
CA GLY A 97 -13.41 3.85 -4.90
C GLY A 97 -13.49 5.26 -4.33
N ASN A 98 -12.43 6.08 -4.47
CA ASN A 98 -12.48 7.52 -4.20
C ASN A 98 -11.84 8.32 -5.35
N GLU A 99 -11.84 9.65 -5.24
CA GLU A 99 -11.42 10.57 -6.32
C GLU A 99 -9.96 10.37 -6.75
N THR A 100 -9.09 9.93 -5.82
CA THR A 100 -7.64 9.88 -6.03
C THR A 100 -7.21 8.90 -7.13
N VAL A 101 -8.08 7.95 -7.51
CA VAL A 101 -7.83 7.00 -8.62
C VAL A 101 -7.67 7.68 -9.98
N ALA A 102 -8.09 8.94 -10.12
CA ALA A 102 -7.90 9.71 -11.34
C ALA A 102 -6.43 10.14 -11.56
N LEU A 103 -5.59 10.09 -10.52
CA LEU A 103 -4.19 10.48 -10.60
C LEU A 103 -3.32 9.32 -11.06
N THR A 104 -2.49 9.58 -12.08
CA THR A 104 -1.45 8.65 -12.52
C THR A 104 -0.21 8.76 -11.64
N ALA A 105 0.65 7.73 -11.66
CA ALA A 105 1.96 7.79 -11.01
C ALA A 105 2.78 9.02 -11.49
N ALA A 106 2.70 9.38 -12.78
CA ALA A 106 3.35 10.56 -13.33
C ALA A 106 2.79 11.87 -12.75
N ASN A 107 1.47 11.96 -12.52
CA ASN A 107 0.89 13.14 -11.84
C ASN A 107 1.42 13.26 -10.41
N LEU A 108 1.49 12.13 -9.68
CA LEU A 108 1.97 12.10 -8.30
C LEU A 108 3.47 12.44 -8.22
N GLU A 109 4.28 11.95 -9.16
CA GLU A 109 5.69 12.30 -9.29
C GLU A 109 5.86 13.81 -9.54
N GLN A 110 5.08 14.39 -10.47
CA GLN A 110 5.08 15.84 -10.72
C GLN A 110 4.68 16.67 -9.50
N MET A 111 3.82 16.11 -8.63
CA MET A 111 3.46 16.71 -7.33
C MET A 111 4.54 16.50 -6.25
N GLY A 112 5.62 15.78 -6.54
CA GLY A 112 6.76 15.57 -5.64
C GLY A 112 6.60 14.40 -4.67
N PHE A 113 5.76 13.41 -4.98
CA PHE A 113 5.73 12.13 -4.26
C PHE A 113 6.77 11.16 -4.83
N ASN A 114 7.35 10.34 -3.96
CA ASN A 114 8.43 9.40 -4.32
C ASN A 114 7.94 7.95 -4.40
N VAL A 115 6.87 7.62 -3.67
CA VAL A 115 6.30 6.29 -3.62
C VAL A 115 4.78 6.40 -3.63
N VAL A 116 4.14 5.56 -4.44
CA VAL A 116 2.69 5.37 -4.44
C VAL A 116 2.37 3.94 -4.02
N PHE A 117 1.43 3.79 -3.09
CA PHE A 117 0.89 2.49 -2.70
C PHE A 117 -0.48 2.25 -3.33
N TYR A 118 -0.59 1.15 -4.09
CA TYR A 118 -1.85 0.58 -4.60
C TYR A 118 -2.22 -0.66 -3.79
N ALA A 119 -2.36 -0.50 -2.48
CA ALA A 119 -2.35 -1.61 -1.52
C ALA A 119 -3.50 -2.61 -1.70
N LEU A 120 -4.63 -2.21 -2.31
CA LEU A 120 -5.84 -3.02 -2.40
C LEU A 120 -6.26 -3.37 -3.84
N SER A 121 -5.69 -2.74 -4.86
CA SER A 121 -6.19 -2.86 -6.24
C SER A 121 -6.11 -4.29 -6.77
N THR A 122 -4.98 -4.98 -6.53
CA THR A 122 -4.81 -6.39 -6.92
C THR A 122 -5.68 -7.31 -6.09
N LEU A 123 -5.86 -7.03 -4.79
CA LEU A 123 -6.72 -7.79 -3.91
C LEU A 123 -8.19 -7.70 -4.33
N PHE A 124 -8.69 -6.49 -4.62
CA PHE A 124 -10.05 -6.29 -5.10
C PHE A 124 -10.30 -6.98 -6.44
N SER A 125 -9.33 -6.91 -7.35
CA SER A 125 -9.38 -7.62 -8.63
C SER A 125 -9.47 -9.14 -8.42
N ALA A 126 -8.64 -9.70 -7.54
CA ALA A 126 -8.64 -11.12 -7.21
C ALA A 126 -9.97 -11.56 -6.57
N VAL A 127 -10.46 -10.80 -5.59
CA VAL A 127 -11.74 -11.08 -4.92
C VAL A 127 -12.89 -11.11 -5.92
N LYS A 128 -12.93 -10.17 -6.85
CA LYS A 128 -13.94 -10.13 -7.92
C LYS A 128 -13.84 -11.36 -8.83
N ALA A 129 -12.65 -11.69 -9.33
CA ALA A 129 -12.43 -12.84 -10.21
C ALA A 129 -12.82 -14.18 -9.55
N VAL A 130 -12.47 -14.35 -8.27
CA VAL A 130 -12.86 -15.52 -7.48
C VAL A 130 -14.37 -15.58 -7.31
N SER A 131 -15.00 -14.48 -6.90
CA SER A 131 -16.46 -14.40 -6.71
C SER A 131 -17.25 -14.75 -7.97
N ASP A 132 -16.81 -14.22 -9.13
CA ASP A 132 -17.45 -14.49 -10.42
C ASP A 132 -17.30 -15.96 -10.82
N THR A 133 -16.13 -16.55 -10.57
CA THR A 133 -15.87 -17.96 -10.86
C THR A 133 -16.73 -18.88 -10.00
N LEU A 134 -16.83 -18.61 -8.69
CA LEU A 134 -17.68 -19.36 -7.77
C LEU A 134 -19.16 -19.24 -8.13
N SER A 135 -19.60 -18.05 -8.59
CA SER A 135 -20.98 -17.83 -9.02
C SER A 135 -21.34 -18.67 -10.25
N VAL A 136 -20.44 -18.77 -11.24
CA VAL A 136 -20.62 -19.65 -12.41
C VAL A 136 -20.63 -21.12 -12.01
N LEU A 137 -19.70 -21.55 -11.17
CA LEU A 137 -19.64 -22.94 -10.68
C LEU A 137 -20.94 -23.34 -9.97
N LYS A 138 -21.49 -22.45 -9.13
CA LYS A 138 -22.76 -22.69 -8.43
C LYS A 138 -23.95 -22.82 -9.40
N ARG A 139 -23.99 -21.99 -10.45
CA ARG A 139 -25.10 -21.94 -11.41
C ARG A 139 -25.06 -23.11 -12.40
N ASP A 140 -23.88 -23.39 -12.95
CA ASP A 140 -23.73 -24.27 -14.11
C ASP A 140 -23.15 -25.65 -13.75
N GLY A 141 -22.59 -25.81 -12.56
CA GLY A 141 -21.85 -27.01 -12.15
C GLY A 141 -20.51 -27.20 -12.88
N THR A 142 -20.07 -26.20 -13.67
CA THR A 142 -18.84 -26.24 -14.46
C THR A 142 -18.25 -24.85 -14.66
N PRO A 143 -16.91 -24.68 -14.75
CA PRO A 143 -16.29 -23.37 -14.97
C PRO A 143 -16.22 -22.99 -16.45
N LYS A 144 -16.83 -23.75 -17.38
CA LYS A 144 -16.69 -23.57 -18.84
C LYS A 144 -16.90 -22.12 -19.30
N ALA A 145 -17.87 -21.42 -18.73
CA ALA A 145 -18.16 -20.03 -19.07
C ALA A 145 -17.10 -19.00 -18.61
N ARG A 146 -16.12 -19.41 -17.77
CA ARG A 146 -15.00 -18.59 -17.29
C ARG A 146 -13.67 -18.89 -17.98
N ALA A 147 -13.62 -19.83 -18.92
CA ALA A 147 -12.36 -20.31 -19.50
C ALA A 147 -11.48 -19.19 -20.10
N GLY A 148 -12.10 -18.14 -20.67
CA GLY A 148 -11.38 -16.99 -21.23
C GLY A 148 -10.87 -15.98 -20.19
N ASP A 149 -11.30 -16.07 -18.94
CA ASP A 149 -10.94 -15.14 -17.86
C ASP A 149 -9.91 -15.73 -16.88
N MET A 150 -9.46 -16.96 -17.12
CA MET A 150 -8.49 -17.67 -16.28
C MET A 150 -7.16 -17.80 -16.99
N ILE A 151 -6.06 -17.81 -16.23
CA ILE A 151 -4.78 -18.23 -16.76
C ILE A 151 -4.84 -19.73 -17.12
N THR A 152 -4.07 -20.11 -18.13
CA THR A 152 -3.85 -21.50 -18.49
C THR A 152 -2.92 -22.18 -17.49
N TYR A 153 -2.94 -23.52 -17.48
CA TYR A 153 -2.00 -24.30 -16.69
C TYR A 153 -0.54 -24.01 -17.08
N GLN A 154 -0.27 -23.82 -18.37
CA GLN A 154 1.07 -23.47 -18.86
C GLN A 154 1.53 -22.11 -18.28
N GLN A 155 0.69 -21.08 -18.37
CA GLN A 155 1.00 -19.77 -17.79
C GLN A 155 1.25 -19.85 -16.28
N TYR A 156 0.49 -20.68 -15.56
CA TYR A 156 0.75 -20.93 -14.14
C TYR A 156 2.12 -21.57 -13.92
N CYS A 157 2.48 -22.60 -14.70
CA CYS A 157 3.78 -23.26 -14.62
C CYS A 157 4.94 -22.29 -14.87
N ASP A 158 4.77 -21.36 -15.82
CA ASP A 158 5.74 -20.33 -16.13
C ASP A 158 5.87 -19.33 -14.96
N ILE A 159 4.75 -18.92 -14.35
CA ILE A 159 4.74 -18.00 -13.19
C ILE A 159 5.45 -18.59 -11.97
N VAL A 160 5.31 -19.90 -11.73
CA VAL A 160 5.94 -20.58 -10.59
C VAL A 160 7.33 -21.14 -10.90
N ASP A 161 7.89 -20.79 -12.05
CA ASP A 161 9.18 -21.28 -12.55
C ASP A 161 9.29 -22.82 -12.52
N LEU A 162 8.22 -23.56 -12.84
CA LEU A 162 8.19 -25.03 -12.70
C LEU A 162 9.32 -25.69 -13.50
N LYS A 163 9.62 -25.19 -14.70
CA LYS A 163 10.69 -25.71 -15.56
C LYS A 163 12.05 -25.70 -14.88
N LYS A 164 12.36 -24.64 -14.11
CA LYS A 164 13.62 -24.54 -13.36
C LYS A 164 13.75 -25.67 -12.35
N PHE A 165 12.66 -26.02 -11.66
CA PHE A 165 12.68 -27.09 -10.67
C PHE A 165 12.74 -28.48 -11.32
N GLN A 166 12.08 -28.65 -12.47
CA GLN A 166 12.20 -29.88 -13.27
C GLN A 166 13.63 -30.09 -13.75
N ASP A 167 14.31 -29.04 -14.23
CA ASP A 167 15.71 -29.13 -14.68
C ASP A 167 16.66 -29.49 -13.54
N LEU A 168 16.42 -28.95 -12.35
CA LEU A 168 17.18 -29.32 -11.15
C LEU A 168 16.97 -30.79 -10.76
N ASP A 169 15.74 -31.30 -10.89
CA ASP A 169 15.43 -32.70 -10.59
C ASP A 169 15.99 -33.65 -11.67
N GLU A 170 15.98 -33.26 -12.95
CA GLU A 170 16.62 -34.04 -14.02
C GLU A 170 18.14 -34.13 -13.85
N GLU A 171 18.79 -33.07 -13.37
CA GLU A 171 20.24 -33.02 -13.21
C GLU A 171 20.73 -33.64 -11.88
N TYR A 172 19.97 -33.47 -10.79
CA TYR A 172 20.40 -33.83 -9.43
C TYR A 172 19.40 -34.68 -8.65
N GLY A 173 18.23 -34.98 -9.21
CA GLY A 173 17.20 -35.78 -8.57
C GLY A 173 17.64 -37.21 -8.34
N TRP A 174 17.12 -37.82 -7.28
CA TRP A 174 17.37 -39.21 -6.95
C TRP A 174 16.27 -40.07 -7.56
N SER A 175 16.64 -40.93 -8.52
CA SER A 175 15.78 -42.00 -9.05
C SER A 175 15.59 -43.14 -8.06
#